data_AF-A0A9D4V528-F1
#
_entry.id   AF-A0A9D4V528-F1
#
_cell.length_a   1.000
_cell.length_b   1.000
_cell.length_c   1.000
_cell.angle_alpha   90.00
_cell.angle_beta   90.00
_cell.angle_gamma   90.00
#
_symmetry.space_group_name_H-M   'P 1'
#
loop_
_entity.id
_entity.type
_entity.pdbx_description
1 polymer ?
#
loop_
_entity_poly.entity_id
_entity_poly.type
_entity_poly.pdbx_seq_one_letter_code
_entity_poly.pdbx_strand_id
1 'polypeptide(L)'
;MAARQRTLKACGAPHAEDDEVLLNQLGMQSLRKVKKKVKEQAYRLLDYHACPDYLKDNEFILSYYRAEFSLSQALSSLFRWHNETLNVWTHLLGFLFFLVLTLFAVYELGHLPSFSRCAQGLGLNMSEHCLLETIKRDVGKMMRPSMDRATRWPFFVFMGGSMFCLLASTVCHLFTCHSQSLALFLMRVDYAGIATMIATSFFPPIYYVFQCEPIWQWIYLSTITTMGIITLGVLFAPALQEVGLEIGMAGCYCIGTVIYMIRVPERWKPGHFDLGGHSHNLFHILVIGGAYFHYRAALLFMEWRDSKGCS
;
A
#
# COMPACT_ATOMS: atom_id res chain seq x y z
N MET A 1 -4.49 91.19 46.94
CA MET A 1 -4.31 90.61 45.60
C MET A 1 -3.64 89.25 45.72
N ALA A 2 -4.31 88.23 45.18
CA ALA A 2 -3.86 86.90 44.72
C ALA A 2 -3.06 85.97 45.66
N ALA A 3 -3.78 84.99 46.21
CA ALA A 3 -3.26 83.69 46.65
C ALA A 3 -2.81 82.85 45.44
N ARG A 4 -1.66 82.18 45.55
CA ARG A 4 -1.09 81.32 44.49
C ARG A 4 -1.36 79.84 44.83
N GLN A 5 -2.51 79.33 44.42
CA GLN A 5 -2.75 77.89 44.28
C GLN A 5 -2.03 77.38 43.03
N ARG A 6 -1.09 76.43 43.18
CA ARG A 6 -0.66 75.55 42.09
C ARG A 6 -1.17 74.15 42.38
N THR A 7 -1.93 73.68 41.40
CA THR A 7 -2.72 72.47 41.29
C THR A 7 -1.92 71.18 41.51
N LEU A 8 -2.50 70.29 42.31
CA LEU A 8 -2.19 68.86 42.31
C LEU A 8 -2.48 68.31 40.90
N LYS A 9 -1.46 67.77 40.24
CA LYS A 9 -1.59 67.01 39.00
C LYS A 9 -2.19 65.65 39.38
N ALA A 10 -3.40 65.37 38.93
CA ALA A 10 -4.07 64.09 39.16
C ALA A 10 -3.22 62.96 38.53
N CYS A 11 -2.87 61.93 39.31
CA CYS A 11 -2.49 60.64 38.76
C CYS A 11 -3.73 60.07 38.06
N GLY A 12 -3.70 60.00 36.73
CA GLY A 12 -4.68 59.23 35.97
C GLY A 12 -4.57 57.76 36.35
N ALA A 13 -5.72 57.12 36.58
CA ALA A 13 -5.80 55.68 36.82
C ALA A 13 -5.18 54.91 35.64
N PRO A 14 -4.56 53.74 35.87
CA PRO A 14 -4.08 52.90 34.78
C PRO A 14 -5.26 52.54 33.87
N HIS A 15 -5.09 52.68 32.56
CA HIS A 15 -6.07 52.29 31.55
C HIS A 15 -6.25 50.76 31.60
N ALA A 16 -7.24 50.28 32.35
CA ALA A 16 -7.55 48.87 32.52
C ALA A 16 -7.80 48.13 31.18
N GLU A 17 -8.23 48.86 30.14
CA GLU A 17 -8.42 48.33 28.79
C GLU A 17 -7.09 47.93 28.11
N ASP A 18 -6.00 48.67 28.32
CA ASP A 18 -4.69 48.37 27.70
C ASP A 18 -4.04 47.15 28.35
N ASP A 19 -4.19 47.00 29.67
CA ASP A 19 -3.73 45.83 30.43
C ASP A 19 -4.52 44.56 30.06
N GLU A 20 -5.82 44.67 29.80
CA GLU A 20 -6.68 43.55 29.39
C GLU A 20 -6.32 43.04 27.97
N VAL A 21 -6.02 43.96 27.04
CA VAL A 21 -5.56 43.60 25.69
C VAL A 21 -4.19 42.92 25.73
N LEU A 22 -3.26 43.42 26.55
CA LEU A 22 -1.94 42.83 26.72
C LEU A 22 -2.02 41.42 27.34
N LEU A 23 -2.86 41.23 28.37
CA LEU A 23 -3.10 39.92 28.98
C LEU A 23 -3.71 38.92 27.99
N ASN A 24 -4.66 39.35 27.16
CA ASN A 24 -5.22 38.50 26.09
C ASN A 24 -4.20 38.13 25.02
N GLN A 25 -3.31 39.05 24.63
CA GLN A 25 -2.22 38.74 23.69
C GLN A 25 -1.21 37.75 24.28
N LEU A 26 -0.80 37.92 25.54
CA LEU A 26 0.08 37.00 26.25
C LEU A 26 -0.56 35.62 26.41
N GLY A 27 -1.86 35.56 26.72
CA GLY A 27 -2.66 34.34 26.77
C GLY A 27 -2.76 33.63 25.42
N MET A 28 -3.03 34.35 24.34
CA MET A 28 -3.02 33.77 22.98
C MET A 28 -1.63 33.26 22.56
N GLN A 29 -0.56 33.96 22.93
CA GLN A 29 0.80 33.54 22.63
C GLN A 29 1.21 32.30 23.42
N SER A 30 0.82 32.20 24.69
CA SER A 30 1.06 31.01 25.51
C SER A 30 0.29 29.80 24.97
N LEU A 31 -0.98 29.98 24.61
CA LEU A 31 -1.81 28.95 23.97
C LEU A 31 -1.22 28.51 22.62
N ARG A 32 -0.68 29.43 21.80
CA ARG A 32 0.01 29.08 20.55
C ARG A 32 1.28 28.27 20.81
N LYS A 33 2.08 28.63 21.80
CA LYS A 33 3.29 27.88 22.20
C LYS A 33 2.93 26.48 22.72
N VAL A 34 1.92 26.36 23.58
CA VAL A 34 1.41 25.08 24.09
C VAL A 34 0.88 24.22 22.94
N LYS A 35 0.03 24.78 22.06
CA LYS A 35 -0.46 24.06 20.86
C LYS A 35 0.67 23.60 19.95
N LYS A 36 1.72 24.41 19.76
CA LYS A 36 2.90 24.02 18.98
C LYS A 36 3.66 22.86 19.63
N LYS A 37 3.88 22.92 20.94
CA LYS A 37 4.59 21.89 21.71
C LYS A 37 3.82 20.57 21.75
N VAL A 38 2.50 20.63 21.96
CA VAL A 38 1.58 19.48 21.87
C VAL A 38 1.60 18.88 20.47
N LYS A 39 1.59 19.73 19.43
CA LYS A 39 1.66 19.28 18.03
C LYS A 39 3.01 18.60 17.74
N GLU A 40 4.13 19.16 18.18
CA GLU A 40 5.47 18.55 18.02
C GLU A 40 5.56 17.20 18.75
N GLN A 41 5.00 17.12 19.95
CA GLN A 41 4.97 15.90 20.74
C GLN A 41 4.07 14.82 20.10
N ALA A 42 2.99 15.22 19.43
CA ALA A 42 2.07 14.32 18.73
C ALA A 42 2.63 13.73 17.41
N TYR A 43 3.76 14.25 16.89
CA TYR A 43 4.46 13.70 15.72
C TYR A 43 5.86 13.17 16.08
N ARG A 44 6.14 12.97 17.36
CA ARG A 44 7.43 12.47 17.82
C ARG A 44 7.61 11.02 17.37
N LEU A 45 8.71 10.74 16.68
CA LEU A 45 9.13 9.38 16.39
C LEU A 45 9.82 8.77 17.60
N LEU A 46 9.63 7.46 17.77
CA LEU A 46 10.11 6.69 18.91
C LEU A 46 11.27 5.77 18.48
N ASP A 47 12.09 5.45 19.46
CA ASP A 47 13.09 4.39 19.35
C ASP A 47 12.48 3.04 19.73
N TYR A 48 13.05 1.95 19.22
CA TYR A 48 12.55 0.57 19.37
C TYR A 48 12.15 0.22 20.81
N HIS A 49 12.98 0.56 21.79
CA HIS A 49 12.72 0.26 23.20
C HIS A 49 11.57 1.06 23.80
N ALA A 50 11.27 2.25 23.26
CA ALA A 50 10.19 3.12 23.70
C ALA A 50 8.84 2.77 23.05
N CYS A 51 8.83 1.90 22.03
CA CYS A 51 7.62 1.47 21.37
C CYS A 51 6.79 0.48 22.22
N PRO A 52 5.47 0.45 22.03
CA PRO A 52 4.64 -0.66 22.49
C PRO A 52 5.08 -2.00 21.88
N ASP A 53 4.91 -3.10 22.62
CA ASP A 53 5.42 -4.42 22.22
C ASP A 53 4.82 -4.96 20.92
N TYR A 54 3.56 -4.62 20.61
CA TYR A 54 2.92 -5.04 19.36
C TYR A 54 3.53 -4.40 18.09
N LEU A 55 4.36 -3.36 18.24
CA LEU A 55 5.10 -2.71 17.15
C LEU A 55 6.58 -3.14 17.09
N LYS A 56 7.06 -3.92 18.06
CA LYS A 56 8.45 -4.39 18.13
C LYS A 56 8.63 -5.70 17.37
N ASP A 57 8.61 -5.62 16.05
CA ASP A 57 8.74 -6.76 15.14
C ASP A 57 10.19 -7.14 14.83
N ASN A 58 11.06 -6.13 14.70
CA ASN A 58 12.44 -6.28 14.27
C ASN A 58 13.42 -5.50 15.16
N GLU A 59 14.17 -6.23 15.99
CA GLU A 59 15.16 -5.66 16.93
C GLU A 59 16.35 -4.95 16.26
N PHE A 60 16.55 -5.13 14.95
CA PHE A 60 17.63 -4.47 14.21
C PHE A 60 17.24 -3.08 13.68
N ILE A 61 15.93 -2.75 13.71
CA ILE A 61 15.41 -1.43 13.36
C ILE A 61 15.27 -0.65 14.66
N LEU A 62 16.10 0.39 14.83
CA LEU A 62 16.31 0.97 16.15
C LEU A 62 15.54 2.28 16.39
N SER A 63 15.22 3.02 15.33
CA SER A 63 14.57 4.33 15.43
C SER A 63 13.47 4.54 14.39
N TYR A 64 12.91 5.76 14.36
CA TYR A 64 11.90 6.23 13.41
C TYR A 64 10.52 5.55 13.49
N TYR A 65 10.17 4.96 14.63
CA TYR A 65 8.86 4.34 14.83
C TYR A 65 7.75 5.38 15.06
N ARG A 66 6.57 5.08 14.53
CA ARG A 66 5.33 5.83 14.82
C ARG A 66 4.50 5.02 15.81
N ALA A 67 4.00 5.64 16.88
CA ALA A 67 3.04 5.02 17.78
C ALA A 67 2.03 6.06 18.28
N GLU A 68 0.80 5.60 18.53
CA GLU A 68 -0.32 6.39 19.05
C GLU A 68 -0.70 7.60 18.18
N PHE A 69 -0.48 7.49 16.86
CA PHE A 69 -0.90 8.52 15.91
C PHE A 69 -2.41 8.41 15.65
N SER A 70 -3.14 9.54 15.69
CA SER A 70 -4.52 9.56 15.18
C SER A 70 -4.57 9.24 13.68
N LEU A 71 -5.73 8.82 13.17
CA LEU A 71 -5.88 8.44 11.74
C LEU A 71 -5.45 9.55 10.78
N SER A 72 -5.74 10.81 11.13
CA SER A 72 -5.31 11.97 10.33
C SER A 72 -3.80 12.16 10.35
N GLN A 73 -3.15 11.89 11.48
CA GLN A 73 -1.69 11.96 11.60
C GLN A 73 -1.02 10.80 10.85
N ALA A 74 -1.59 9.60 10.91
CA ALA A 74 -1.16 8.45 10.13
C ALA A 74 -1.24 8.75 8.63
N LEU A 75 -2.37 9.27 8.13
CA LEU A 75 -2.51 9.74 6.74
C LEU A 75 -1.47 10.81 6.39
N SER A 76 -1.31 11.83 7.25
CA SER A 76 -0.34 12.91 7.04
C SER A 76 1.12 12.44 7.07
N SER A 77 1.39 11.28 7.68
CA SER A 77 2.73 10.70 7.73
C SER A 77 3.17 10.07 6.42
N LEU A 78 2.27 9.89 5.44
CA LEU A 78 2.59 9.43 4.09
C LEU A 78 3.71 10.24 3.42
N PHE A 79 3.78 11.53 3.73
CA PHE A 79 4.77 12.47 3.20
C PHE A 79 5.91 12.76 4.20
N ARG A 80 6.12 11.90 5.20
CA ARG A 80 7.19 12.02 6.20
C ARG A 80 8.04 10.77 6.23
N TRP A 81 9.29 10.95 6.64
CA TRP A 81 10.23 9.85 6.83
C TRP A 81 9.98 9.16 8.17
N HIS A 82 9.77 7.85 8.11
CA HIS A 82 9.61 6.93 9.22
C HIS A 82 10.02 5.52 8.75
N ASN A 83 10.15 4.58 9.68
CA ASN A 83 10.57 3.20 9.36
C ASN A 83 9.65 2.47 8.36
N GLU A 84 8.36 2.81 8.37
CA GLU A 84 7.38 2.24 7.43
C GLU A 84 7.28 2.96 6.07
N THR A 85 8.06 4.02 5.80
CA THR A 85 7.82 4.89 4.63
C THR A 85 7.97 4.11 3.33
N LEU A 86 9.07 3.35 3.17
CA LEU A 86 9.27 2.54 1.96
C LEU A 86 8.27 1.38 1.86
N ASN A 87 7.82 0.81 2.99
CA ASN A 87 6.79 -0.24 2.98
C ASN A 87 5.48 0.28 2.37
N VAL A 88 5.04 1.47 2.80
CA VAL A 88 3.83 2.12 2.29
C VAL A 88 4.00 2.50 0.81
N TRP A 89 5.09 3.15 0.44
CA TRP A 89 5.26 3.67 -0.93
C TRP A 89 5.49 2.57 -1.96
N THR A 90 6.21 1.50 -1.63
CA THR A 90 6.42 0.39 -2.58
C THR A 90 5.09 -0.26 -2.97
N HIS A 91 4.25 -0.61 -1.99
CA HIS A 91 2.95 -1.22 -2.26
C HIS A 91 1.92 -0.24 -2.85
N LEU A 92 1.94 1.04 -2.46
CA LEU A 92 1.06 2.05 -3.06
C LEU A 92 1.38 2.26 -4.54
N LEU A 93 2.67 2.40 -4.89
CA LEU A 93 3.10 2.50 -6.28
C LEU A 93 2.81 1.22 -7.06
N GLY A 94 3.02 0.05 -6.44
CA GLY A 94 2.62 -1.23 -7.01
C GLY A 94 1.12 -1.29 -7.32
N PHE A 95 0.27 -0.88 -6.37
CA PHE A 95 -1.17 -0.81 -6.57
C PHE A 95 -1.54 0.10 -7.76
N LEU A 96 -0.98 1.31 -7.81
CA LEU A 96 -1.22 2.24 -8.92
C LEU A 96 -0.76 1.67 -10.26
N PHE A 97 0.38 0.97 -10.28
CA PHE A 97 0.87 0.28 -11.47
C PHE A 97 -0.13 -0.79 -11.96
N PHE A 98 -0.58 -1.69 -11.09
CA PHE A 98 -1.57 -2.72 -11.45
C PHE A 98 -2.95 -2.13 -11.80
N LEU A 99 -3.32 -1.02 -11.17
CA LEU A 99 -4.54 -0.27 -11.52
C LEU A 99 -4.45 0.27 -12.95
N VAL A 100 -3.34 0.92 -13.31
CA VAL A 100 -3.13 1.43 -14.68
C VAL A 100 -3.16 0.29 -15.70
N LEU A 101 -2.49 -0.83 -15.43
CA LEU A 101 -2.54 -2.01 -16.30
C LEU A 101 -3.97 -2.55 -16.47
N THR A 102 -4.75 -2.58 -15.38
CA THR A 102 -6.14 -3.03 -15.41
C THR A 102 -7.02 -2.08 -16.23
N LEU A 103 -6.90 -0.77 -15.99
CA LEU A 103 -7.65 0.25 -16.73
C LEU A 103 -7.32 0.22 -18.23
N PHE A 104 -6.05 0.03 -18.58
CA PHE A 104 -5.64 -0.14 -19.97
C PHE A 104 -6.25 -1.39 -20.60
N ALA A 105 -6.20 -2.54 -19.91
CA ALA A 105 -6.81 -3.78 -20.38
C ALA A 105 -8.34 -3.66 -20.56
N VAL A 106 -9.02 -2.91 -19.69
CA VAL A 106 -10.46 -2.60 -19.82
C VAL A 106 -10.71 -1.62 -20.96
N TYR A 107 -9.88 -0.59 -21.13
CA TYR A 107 -10.01 0.38 -22.22
C TYR A 107 -9.91 -0.29 -23.60
N GLU A 108 -8.93 -1.17 -23.78
CA GLU A 108 -8.78 -1.95 -25.02
C GLU A 108 -9.98 -2.90 -25.26
N LEU A 109 -10.62 -3.42 -24.21
CA LEU A 109 -11.89 -4.17 -24.34
C LEU A 109 -13.04 -3.28 -24.87
N GLY A 110 -13.10 -2.03 -24.43
CA GLY A 110 -14.13 -1.06 -24.82
C GLY A 110 -13.91 -0.46 -26.21
N HIS A 111 -12.72 -0.59 -26.80
CA HIS A 111 -12.34 0.01 -28.08
C HIS A 111 -12.34 -0.97 -29.27
N LEU A 112 -13.27 -1.93 -29.24
CA LEU A 112 -13.74 -2.66 -30.44
C LEU A 112 -14.01 -1.66 -31.60
N PRO A 113 -13.83 -2.07 -32.87
CA PRO A 113 -13.37 -1.25 -34.02
C PRO A 113 -14.41 -0.29 -34.63
N SER A 114 -15.07 0.51 -33.80
CA SER A 114 -16.00 1.56 -34.22
C SER A 114 -15.34 2.95 -34.23
N PHE A 115 -14.33 3.21 -33.40
CA PHE A 115 -13.72 4.55 -33.28
C PHE A 115 -12.57 4.80 -34.28
N SER A 116 -11.83 3.77 -34.68
CA SER A 116 -10.70 3.89 -35.61
C SER A 116 -11.10 4.32 -37.03
N ARG A 117 -12.35 4.07 -37.46
CA ARG A 117 -12.87 4.54 -38.75
C ARG A 117 -13.11 6.05 -38.78
N CYS A 118 -13.26 6.71 -37.63
CA CYS A 118 -13.55 8.14 -37.56
C CYS A 118 -12.27 9.00 -37.64
N ALA A 119 -11.17 8.55 -37.04
CA ALA A 119 -9.92 9.30 -36.99
C ALA A 119 -9.16 9.34 -38.34
N GLN A 120 -9.34 8.31 -39.19
CA GLN A 120 -8.69 8.26 -40.50
C GLN A 120 -9.28 9.27 -41.51
N GLY A 121 -10.42 9.90 -41.19
CA GLY A 121 -11.05 10.93 -42.01
C GLY A 121 -10.57 12.37 -41.77
N LEU A 122 -9.67 12.62 -40.81
CA LEU A 122 -9.38 13.98 -40.33
C LEU A 122 -7.97 14.54 -40.59
N GLY A 123 -7.12 13.84 -41.35
CA GLY A 123 -5.96 14.43 -42.04
C GLY A 123 -5.20 15.60 -41.38
N LEU A 124 -4.64 15.40 -40.17
CA LEU A 124 -3.78 16.40 -39.52
C LEU A 124 -2.30 15.97 -39.46
N ASN A 125 -1.43 16.96 -39.68
CA ASN A 125 -0.01 16.84 -40.05
C ASN A 125 0.93 16.71 -38.83
N MET A 126 2.06 16.05 -39.04
CA MET A 126 2.87 15.34 -38.06
C MET A 126 4.17 16.09 -37.69
N SER A 127 4.55 16.20 -36.40
CA SER A 127 5.99 16.19 -36.01
C SER A 127 6.28 15.90 -34.52
N GLU A 128 5.50 16.35 -33.52
CA GLU A 128 5.66 15.87 -32.12
C GLU A 128 4.82 14.62 -31.81
N HIS A 129 3.69 14.50 -32.50
CA HIS A 129 2.76 13.38 -32.37
C HIS A 129 3.42 12.04 -32.75
N CYS A 130 4.46 12.04 -33.60
CA CYS A 130 5.13 10.81 -34.04
C CYS A 130 6.03 10.21 -32.94
N LEU A 131 6.71 11.01 -32.11
CA LEU A 131 7.56 10.48 -31.03
C LEU A 131 6.70 9.87 -29.93
N LEU A 132 5.65 10.58 -29.52
CA LEU A 132 4.69 10.09 -28.53
C LEU A 132 3.91 8.89 -29.08
N GLU A 133 3.52 8.88 -30.36
CA GLU A 133 2.90 7.71 -30.97
C GLU A 133 3.88 6.56 -31.19
N THR A 134 5.16 6.79 -31.45
CA THR A 134 6.18 5.72 -31.52
C THR A 134 6.42 5.14 -30.14
N ILE A 135 6.55 5.97 -29.11
CA ILE A 135 6.62 5.53 -27.72
C ILE A 135 5.34 4.79 -27.31
N LYS A 136 4.15 5.33 -27.60
CA LYS A 136 2.86 4.64 -27.36
C LYS A 136 2.70 3.39 -28.19
N ARG A 137 3.31 3.30 -29.37
CA ARG A 137 3.22 2.15 -30.28
C ARG A 137 4.23 1.09 -29.91
N ASP A 138 5.37 1.43 -29.33
CA ASP A 138 6.36 0.48 -28.83
C ASP A 138 6.00 0.01 -27.42
N VAL A 139 5.55 0.91 -26.53
CA VAL A 139 4.87 0.57 -25.27
C VAL A 139 3.60 -0.23 -25.59
N GLY A 140 2.82 0.22 -26.57
CA GLY A 140 1.60 -0.43 -27.03
C GLY A 140 1.84 -1.78 -27.71
N LYS A 141 2.93 -2.01 -28.44
CA LYS A 141 3.28 -3.35 -28.96
C LYS A 141 3.79 -4.27 -27.87
N MET A 142 4.48 -3.72 -26.86
CA MET A 142 4.87 -4.47 -25.67
C MET A 142 3.68 -4.77 -24.75
N MET A 143 2.56 -4.05 -24.92
CA MET A 143 1.33 -4.12 -24.10
C MET A 143 0.05 -4.54 -24.84
N ARG A 144 0.09 -4.78 -26.17
CA ARG A 144 -1.05 -5.22 -26.99
C ARG A 144 -0.91 -6.70 -27.33
N PRO A 145 -1.64 -7.58 -26.64
CA PRO A 145 -2.05 -8.82 -27.26
C PRO A 145 -3.14 -8.47 -28.28
N SER A 146 -2.95 -8.89 -29.53
CA SER A 146 -4.03 -8.98 -30.52
C SER A 146 -5.06 -9.99 -30.01
N MET A 147 -6.05 -9.52 -29.25
CA MET A 147 -6.88 -10.36 -28.40
C MET A 147 -8.33 -10.18 -28.84
N ASP A 148 -8.91 -11.14 -29.55
CA ASP A 148 -10.28 -11.02 -30.10
C ASP A 148 -11.18 -12.21 -29.74
N ARG A 149 -10.67 -13.28 -29.10
CA ARG A 149 -11.46 -14.49 -28.78
C ARG A 149 -11.31 -15.05 -27.38
N ALA A 150 -10.15 -14.96 -26.71
CA ALA A 150 -9.97 -15.53 -25.39
C ALA A 150 -10.82 -14.86 -24.30
N THR A 151 -11.38 -15.68 -23.41
CA THR A 151 -12.11 -15.24 -22.22
C THR A 151 -11.14 -14.60 -21.21
N ARG A 152 -11.47 -13.39 -20.71
CA ARG A 152 -10.54 -12.54 -19.94
C ARG A 152 -10.83 -12.46 -18.44
N TRP A 153 -11.95 -12.99 -17.96
CA TRP A 153 -12.28 -12.93 -16.53
C TRP A 153 -11.20 -13.54 -15.61
N PRO A 154 -10.47 -14.64 -15.95
CA PRO A 154 -9.45 -15.21 -15.06
C PRO A 154 -8.29 -14.24 -14.85
N PHE A 155 -7.92 -13.52 -15.91
CA PHE A 155 -6.92 -12.46 -15.86
C PHE A 155 -7.36 -11.34 -14.89
N PHE A 156 -8.60 -10.85 -14.99
CA PHE A 156 -9.09 -9.80 -14.10
C PHE A 156 -9.25 -10.26 -12.64
N VAL A 157 -9.51 -11.56 -12.39
CA VAL A 157 -9.49 -12.11 -11.03
C VAL A 157 -8.10 -12.01 -10.41
N PHE A 158 -7.04 -12.35 -11.15
CA PHE A 158 -5.67 -12.16 -10.71
C PHE A 158 -5.31 -10.68 -10.49
N MET A 159 -5.69 -9.79 -11.42
CA MET A 159 -5.44 -8.35 -11.28
C MET A 159 -6.14 -7.78 -10.04
N GLY A 160 -7.39 -8.18 -9.80
CA GLY A 160 -8.16 -7.80 -8.61
C GLY A 160 -7.51 -8.29 -7.31
N GLY A 161 -7.10 -9.56 -7.27
CA GLY A 161 -6.42 -10.13 -6.10
C GLY A 161 -5.07 -9.46 -5.80
N SER A 162 -4.30 -9.14 -6.84
CA SER A 162 -3.04 -8.39 -6.71
C SER A 162 -3.28 -6.97 -6.17
N MET A 163 -4.26 -6.24 -6.72
CA MET A 163 -4.62 -4.91 -6.23
C MET A 163 -5.11 -4.95 -4.77
N PHE A 164 -5.92 -5.94 -4.40
CA PHE A 164 -6.36 -6.13 -3.02
C PHE A 164 -5.18 -6.34 -2.07
N CYS A 165 -4.24 -7.22 -2.41
CA CYS A 165 -3.04 -7.47 -1.61
C CYS A 165 -2.19 -6.21 -1.42
N LEU A 166 -1.93 -5.47 -2.50
CA LEU A 166 -1.08 -4.28 -2.46
C LEU A 166 -1.75 -3.15 -1.65
N LEU A 167 -3.05 -2.96 -1.82
CA LEU A 167 -3.80 -1.95 -1.06
C LEU A 167 -3.92 -2.33 0.43
N ALA A 168 -4.21 -3.60 0.74
CA ALA A 168 -4.27 -4.11 2.10
C ALA A 168 -2.95 -3.85 2.86
N SER A 169 -1.82 -4.17 2.24
CA SER A 169 -0.49 -3.90 2.80
C SER A 169 -0.21 -2.40 2.98
N THR A 170 -0.57 -1.58 1.98
CA THR A 170 -0.44 -0.11 2.09
C THR A 170 -1.22 0.45 3.27
N VAL A 171 -2.48 0.03 3.44
CA VAL A 171 -3.34 0.45 4.55
C VAL A 171 -2.77 -0.06 5.87
N CYS A 172 -2.30 -1.31 5.92
CA CYS A 172 -1.67 -1.89 7.10
C CYS A 172 -0.49 -1.05 7.58
N HIS A 173 0.56 -0.91 6.76
CA HIS A 173 1.75 -0.15 7.13
C HIS A 173 1.49 1.33 7.36
N LEU A 174 0.43 1.91 6.79
CA LEU A 174 0.08 3.30 7.05
C LEU A 174 -0.55 3.50 8.44
N PHE A 175 -1.42 2.59 8.88
CA PHE A 175 -2.31 2.79 10.04
C PHE A 175 -2.01 1.90 11.26
N THR A 176 -1.07 0.95 11.18
CA THR A 176 -0.66 0.10 12.33
C THR A 176 -0.18 0.91 13.55
N CYS A 177 0.33 2.13 13.34
CA CYS A 177 0.75 3.01 14.41
C CYS A 177 -0.40 3.62 15.24
N HIS A 178 -1.67 3.40 14.89
CA HIS A 178 -2.80 4.07 15.53
C HIS A 178 -3.20 3.45 16.88
N SER A 179 -3.52 2.16 16.88
CA SER A 179 -3.94 1.43 18.08
C SER A 179 -3.68 -0.06 17.93
N GLN A 180 -3.46 -0.76 19.04
CA GLN A 180 -3.16 -2.20 19.04
C GLN A 180 -4.25 -3.03 18.35
N SER A 181 -5.53 -2.79 18.65
CA SER A 181 -6.63 -3.55 18.05
C SER A 181 -6.71 -3.35 16.53
N LEU A 182 -6.49 -2.11 16.07
CA LEU A 182 -6.49 -1.81 14.62
C LEU A 182 -5.25 -2.42 13.95
N ALA A 183 -4.08 -2.34 14.58
CA ALA A 183 -2.85 -2.94 14.08
C ALA A 183 -3.01 -4.45 13.87
N LEU A 184 -3.48 -5.17 14.89
CA LEU A 184 -3.69 -6.62 14.80
C LEU A 184 -4.71 -7.00 13.71
N PHE A 185 -5.80 -6.22 13.57
CA PHE A 185 -6.78 -6.44 12.51
C PHE A 185 -6.17 -6.20 11.12
N LEU A 186 -5.46 -5.09 10.92
CA LEU A 186 -4.85 -4.75 9.64
C LEU A 186 -3.75 -5.73 9.23
N MET A 187 -2.94 -6.22 10.17
CA MET A 187 -1.96 -7.27 9.92
C MET A 187 -2.62 -8.56 9.42
N ARG A 188 -3.78 -8.93 9.96
CA ARG A 188 -4.57 -10.09 9.45
C ARG A 188 -5.09 -9.84 8.04
N VAL A 189 -5.57 -8.63 7.76
CA VAL A 189 -6.04 -8.25 6.41
C VAL A 189 -4.89 -8.27 5.40
N ASP A 190 -3.68 -7.87 5.81
CA ASP A 190 -2.48 -7.92 4.96
C ASP A 190 -2.09 -9.37 4.62
N TYR A 191 -2.06 -10.26 5.62
CA TYR A 191 -1.86 -11.70 5.38
C TYR A 191 -2.95 -12.31 4.51
N ALA A 192 -4.21 -11.90 4.69
CA ALA A 192 -5.31 -12.30 3.82
C ALA A 192 -5.11 -11.77 2.38
N GLY A 193 -4.51 -10.59 2.22
CA GLY A 193 -4.08 -10.04 0.95
C GLY A 193 -3.12 -10.98 0.20
N ILE A 194 -2.04 -11.40 0.86
CA ILE A 194 -1.06 -12.32 0.29
C ILE A 194 -1.72 -13.64 -0.12
N ALA A 195 -2.52 -14.24 0.76
CA ALA A 195 -3.24 -15.48 0.46
C ALA A 195 -4.19 -15.33 -0.75
N THR A 196 -4.91 -14.21 -0.83
CA THR A 196 -5.80 -13.90 -1.95
C THR A 196 -5.02 -13.75 -3.27
N MET A 197 -3.91 -13.02 -3.26
CA MET A 197 -3.07 -12.86 -4.46
C MET A 197 -2.51 -14.20 -4.94
N ILE A 198 -2.05 -15.05 -4.01
CA ILE A 198 -1.58 -16.41 -4.34
C ILE A 198 -2.71 -17.20 -5.00
N ALA A 199 -3.87 -17.31 -4.34
CA ALA A 199 -5.00 -18.09 -4.86
C ALA A 199 -5.47 -17.59 -6.24
N THR A 200 -5.62 -16.28 -6.39
CA THR A 200 -6.09 -15.67 -7.66
C THR A 200 -5.06 -15.78 -8.79
N SER A 201 -3.76 -15.87 -8.50
CA SER A 201 -2.71 -16.04 -9.52
C SER A 201 -2.76 -17.38 -10.27
N PHE A 202 -3.41 -18.39 -9.70
CA PHE A 202 -3.63 -19.69 -10.33
C PHE A 202 -4.77 -19.69 -11.35
N PHE A 203 -5.67 -18.70 -11.31
CA PHE A 203 -6.84 -18.67 -12.20
C PHE A 203 -6.47 -18.58 -13.68
N PRO A 204 -5.61 -17.65 -14.13
CA PRO A 204 -5.17 -17.60 -15.52
C PRO A 204 -4.53 -18.90 -16.03
N PRO A 205 -3.47 -19.45 -15.41
CA PRO A 205 -2.82 -20.66 -15.92
C PRO A 205 -3.77 -21.85 -15.95
N ILE A 206 -4.54 -22.10 -14.88
CA ILE A 206 -5.49 -23.23 -14.85
C ILE A 206 -6.53 -23.07 -15.96
N TYR A 207 -7.12 -21.89 -16.09
CA TYR A 207 -8.17 -21.66 -17.08
C TYR A 207 -7.65 -21.85 -18.51
N TYR A 208 -6.53 -21.21 -18.87
CA TYR A 208 -6.03 -21.26 -20.25
C TYR A 208 -5.38 -22.59 -20.62
N VAL A 209 -4.70 -23.27 -19.69
CA VAL A 209 -4.09 -24.58 -19.94
C VAL A 209 -5.16 -25.66 -20.13
N PHE A 210 -6.12 -25.75 -19.20
CA PHE A 210 -7.15 -26.80 -19.20
C PHE A 210 -8.41 -26.45 -20.01
N GLN A 211 -8.38 -25.40 -20.84
CA GLN A 211 -9.57 -24.95 -21.57
C GLN A 211 -10.19 -26.03 -22.47
N CYS A 212 -9.39 -26.98 -22.98
CA CYS A 212 -9.89 -28.09 -23.81
C CYS A 212 -10.31 -29.32 -22.99
N GLU A 213 -10.03 -29.32 -21.69
CA GLU A 213 -10.26 -30.43 -20.77
C GLU A 213 -11.13 -29.94 -19.58
N PRO A 214 -12.44 -29.73 -19.80
CA PRO A 214 -13.29 -28.98 -18.88
C PRO A 214 -13.40 -29.62 -17.50
N ILE A 215 -13.35 -30.95 -17.41
CA ILE A 215 -13.43 -31.67 -16.13
C ILE A 215 -12.26 -31.27 -15.23
N TRP A 216 -11.03 -31.31 -15.76
CA TRP A 216 -9.83 -30.93 -15.02
C TRP A 216 -9.82 -29.45 -14.68
N GLN A 217 -10.26 -28.60 -15.61
CA GLN A 217 -10.39 -27.17 -15.37
C GLN A 217 -11.29 -26.88 -14.15
N TRP A 218 -12.49 -27.47 -14.10
CA TRP A 218 -13.42 -27.28 -12.99
C TRP A 218 -12.90 -27.84 -11.67
N ILE A 219 -12.26 -29.02 -11.69
CA ILE A 219 -11.65 -29.61 -10.50
C ILE A 219 -10.60 -28.66 -9.92
N TYR A 220 -9.60 -28.25 -10.72
CA TYR A 220 -8.52 -27.41 -10.22
C TYR A 220 -9.01 -26.02 -9.79
N LEU A 221 -9.92 -25.40 -10.54
CA LEU A 221 -10.52 -24.11 -10.16
C LEU A 221 -11.34 -24.20 -8.87
N SER A 222 -12.09 -25.28 -8.68
CA SER A 222 -12.86 -25.49 -7.45
C SER A 222 -11.93 -25.72 -6.26
N THR A 223 -10.90 -26.56 -6.43
CA THR A 223 -9.92 -26.84 -5.37
C THR A 223 -9.20 -25.57 -4.92
N ILE A 224 -8.68 -24.76 -5.85
CA ILE A 224 -7.97 -23.53 -5.46
C ILE A 224 -8.91 -22.51 -4.81
N THR A 225 -10.16 -22.43 -5.27
CA THR A 225 -11.18 -21.54 -4.68
C THR A 225 -11.55 -21.98 -3.26
N THR A 226 -11.83 -23.26 -3.05
CA THR A 226 -12.15 -23.82 -1.73
C THR A 226 -10.96 -23.68 -0.78
N MET A 227 -9.74 -23.99 -1.23
CA MET A 227 -8.53 -23.81 -0.43
C MET A 227 -8.34 -22.34 -0.04
N GLY A 228 -8.50 -21.40 -0.99
CA GLY A 228 -8.43 -19.97 -0.71
C GLY A 228 -9.46 -19.51 0.34
N ILE A 229 -10.71 -19.97 0.24
CA ILE A 229 -11.77 -19.65 1.22
C ILE A 229 -11.41 -20.20 2.60
N ILE A 230 -10.93 -21.44 2.69
CA ILE A 230 -10.51 -22.05 3.95
C ILE A 230 -9.35 -21.26 4.57
N THR A 231 -8.33 -20.92 3.78
CA THR A 231 -7.19 -20.12 4.24
C THR A 231 -7.64 -18.77 4.78
N LEU A 232 -8.54 -18.06 4.07
CA LEU A 232 -9.11 -16.80 4.56
C LEU A 232 -9.90 -17.01 5.86
N GLY A 233 -10.73 -18.05 5.93
CA GLY A 233 -11.47 -18.40 7.15
C GLY A 233 -10.55 -18.64 8.36
N VAL A 234 -9.45 -19.36 8.16
CA VAL A 234 -8.44 -19.60 9.21
C VAL A 234 -7.75 -18.30 9.64
N LEU A 235 -7.39 -17.42 8.70
CA LEU A 235 -6.75 -16.13 9.00
C LEU A 235 -7.65 -15.19 9.80
N PHE A 236 -8.97 -15.28 9.62
CA PHE A 236 -9.94 -14.47 10.35
C PHE A 236 -10.52 -15.15 11.61
N ALA A 237 -10.20 -16.42 11.86
CA ALA A 237 -10.65 -17.18 13.02
C ALA A 237 -9.49 -17.38 14.02
N PRO A 238 -9.35 -16.52 15.06
CA PRO A 238 -8.22 -16.58 15.99
C PRO A 238 -8.10 -17.94 16.68
N ALA A 239 -9.22 -18.57 17.03
CA ALA A 239 -9.25 -19.90 17.66
C ALA A 239 -8.67 -21.02 16.77
N LEU A 240 -8.76 -20.89 15.44
CA LEU A 240 -8.20 -21.88 14.51
C LEU A 240 -6.70 -21.67 14.29
N GLN A 241 -6.20 -20.44 14.44
CA GLN A 241 -4.76 -20.15 14.40
C GLN A 241 -4.04 -20.84 15.56
N GLU A 242 -4.63 -20.83 16.76
CA GLU A 242 -4.08 -21.51 17.95
C GLU A 242 -4.06 -23.05 17.80
N VAL A 243 -5.05 -23.65 17.13
CA VAL A 243 -5.17 -25.11 16.95
C VAL A 243 -4.29 -25.63 15.79
N GLY A 244 -4.12 -24.84 14.73
CA GLY A 244 -3.24 -25.18 13.60
C GLY A 244 -1.75 -25.19 13.97
N LEU A 245 -1.39 -24.58 15.11
CA LEU A 245 -0.03 -24.43 15.58
C LEU A 245 0.62 -25.77 15.93
N GLU A 246 -0.09 -26.72 16.57
CA GLU A 246 0.57 -27.93 17.10
C GLU A 246 1.09 -28.90 16.02
N ILE A 247 0.42 -29.00 14.88
CA ILE A 247 0.78 -29.92 13.79
C ILE A 247 1.72 -29.25 12.76
N GLY A 248 1.59 -27.93 12.57
CA GLY A 248 2.47 -27.14 11.69
C GLY A 248 3.81 -26.75 12.32
N MET A 249 3.91 -26.68 13.65
CA MET A 249 5.09 -26.22 14.37
C MET A 249 6.36 -27.03 14.04
N ALA A 250 6.31 -28.36 14.06
CA ALA A 250 7.54 -29.19 13.94
C ALA A 250 8.27 -29.08 12.58
N GLY A 251 7.53 -28.90 11.47
CA GLY A 251 8.12 -28.71 10.14
C GLY A 251 8.48 -27.25 9.83
N CYS A 252 7.66 -26.32 10.29
CA CYS A 252 7.86 -24.89 10.07
C CYS A 252 8.98 -24.30 10.91
N TYR A 253 9.37 -24.88 12.05
CA TYR A 253 10.49 -24.35 12.84
C TYR A 253 11.84 -24.43 12.10
N CYS A 254 12.12 -25.44 11.28
CA CYS A 254 13.42 -25.52 10.58
C CYS A 254 13.52 -24.54 9.40
N ILE A 255 12.49 -24.46 8.56
CA ILE A 255 12.43 -23.54 7.41
C ILE A 255 12.16 -22.11 7.89
N GLY A 256 11.25 -21.95 8.85
CA GLY A 256 10.95 -20.70 9.51
C GLY A 256 12.13 -20.13 10.27
N THR A 257 13.02 -20.95 10.87
CA THR A 257 14.29 -20.45 11.42
C THR A 257 15.19 -19.90 10.33
N VAL A 258 15.34 -20.57 9.18
CA VAL A 258 16.17 -20.05 8.08
C VAL A 258 15.60 -18.74 7.51
N ILE A 259 14.28 -18.65 7.33
CA ILE A 259 13.60 -17.44 6.83
C ILE A 259 13.64 -16.31 7.88
N TYR A 260 13.41 -16.61 9.16
CA TYR A 260 13.53 -15.68 10.29
C TYR A 260 14.95 -15.16 10.47
N MET A 261 15.94 -16.01 10.18
CA MET A 261 17.36 -15.69 10.34
C MET A 261 17.91 -14.76 9.25
N ILE A 262 17.23 -14.63 8.10
CA ILE A 262 17.80 -13.85 6.99
C ILE A 262 17.87 -12.37 7.37
N ARG A 263 16.78 -11.66 7.74
CA ARG A 263 16.75 -10.24 8.25
C ARG A 263 17.95 -9.38 7.80
N VAL A 264 18.31 -9.50 6.53
CA VAL A 264 19.53 -8.96 5.94
C VAL A 264 19.05 -7.94 4.92
N PRO A 265 19.68 -6.76 4.89
CA PRO A 265 20.97 -6.42 5.50
C PRO A 265 20.93 -5.86 6.93
N GLU A 266 19.77 -5.63 7.53
CA GLU A 266 19.66 -4.93 8.83
C GLU A 266 20.37 -5.65 9.98
N ARG A 267 20.43 -6.99 9.95
CA ARG A 267 21.20 -7.79 10.91
C ARG A 267 22.71 -7.53 10.83
N TRP A 268 23.25 -7.21 9.66
CA TRP A 268 24.69 -6.95 9.50
C TRP A 268 25.10 -5.58 10.06
N LYS A 269 24.17 -4.61 10.06
CA LYS A 269 24.42 -3.27 10.60
C LYS A 269 23.13 -2.66 11.17
N PRO A 270 22.77 -3.02 12.42
CA PRO A 270 21.57 -2.51 13.08
C PRO A 270 21.55 -0.97 13.12
N GLY A 271 20.37 -0.38 12.98
CA GLY A 271 20.21 1.09 12.94
C GLY A 271 20.48 1.75 11.57
N HIS A 272 21.22 1.08 10.67
CA HIS A 272 21.60 1.69 9.39
C HIS A 272 20.49 1.62 8.33
N PHE A 273 19.60 0.65 8.47
CA PHE A 273 18.51 0.37 7.54
C PHE A 273 17.14 0.76 8.11
N ASP A 274 17.12 1.64 9.13
CA ASP A 274 15.91 2.00 9.86
C ASP A 274 14.84 2.67 9.00
N LEU A 275 15.27 3.48 8.03
CA LEU A 275 14.36 4.17 7.10
C LEU A 275 14.09 3.38 5.82
N GLY A 276 14.97 2.43 5.48
CA GLY A 276 14.90 1.79 4.20
C GLY A 276 16.02 0.81 3.88
N GLY A 277 15.73 -0.12 2.95
CA GLY A 277 16.66 -1.14 2.48
C GLY A 277 16.75 -2.37 3.39
N HIS A 278 15.92 -2.46 4.43
CA HIS A 278 15.82 -3.63 5.27
C HIS A 278 15.01 -4.75 4.58
N SER A 279 15.13 -5.97 5.09
CA SER A 279 14.59 -7.20 4.48
C SER A 279 13.11 -7.12 4.10
N HIS A 280 12.29 -6.47 4.93
CA HIS A 280 10.87 -6.28 4.65
C HIS A 280 10.61 -5.39 3.42
N ASN A 281 11.38 -4.33 3.21
CA ASN A 281 11.27 -3.54 1.97
C ASN A 281 11.67 -4.37 0.74
N LEU A 282 12.70 -5.21 0.87
CA LEU A 282 13.14 -6.09 -0.21
C LEU A 282 12.05 -7.13 -0.53
N PHE A 283 11.39 -7.68 0.50
CA PHE A 283 10.25 -8.57 0.33
C PHE A 283 9.12 -7.91 -0.45
N HIS A 284 8.76 -6.65 -0.12
CA HIS A 284 7.75 -5.88 -0.85
C HIS A 284 8.09 -5.72 -2.35
N ILE A 285 9.35 -5.40 -2.65
CA ILE A 285 9.82 -5.29 -4.04
C ILE A 285 9.70 -6.64 -4.77
N LEU A 286 10.08 -7.74 -4.12
CA LEU A 286 9.98 -9.09 -4.68
C LEU A 286 8.53 -9.51 -4.92
N VAL A 287 7.60 -9.16 -4.03
CA VAL A 287 6.16 -9.42 -4.18
C VAL A 287 5.62 -8.72 -5.44
N ILE A 288 5.95 -7.44 -5.64
CA ILE A 288 5.54 -6.69 -6.83
C ILE A 288 6.16 -7.30 -8.10
N GLY A 289 7.45 -7.67 -8.05
CA GLY A 289 8.14 -8.34 -9.15
C GLY A 289 7.51 -9.68 -9.51
N GLY A 290 7.19 -10.51 -8.51
CA GLY A 290 6.51 -11.79 -8.67
C GLY A 290 5.13 -11.62 -9.30
N ALA A 291 4.34 -10.67 -8.81
CA ALA A 291 3.05 -10.33 -9.41
C ALA A 291 3.20 -9.87 -10.87
N TYR A 292 4.23 -9.09 -11.20
CA TYR A 292 4.49 -8.66 -12.58
C TYR A 292 4.84 -9.86 -13.49
N PHE A 293 5.67 -10.80 -13.03
CA PHE A 293 5.95 -12.01 -13.80
C PHE A 293 4.70 -12.87 -14.00
N HIS A 294 3.84 -12.99 -12.98
CA HIS A 294 2.54 -13.66 -13.12
C HIS A 294 1.62 -12.94 -14.12
N TYR A 295 1.59 -11.60 -14.11
CA TYR A 295 0.87 -10.81 -15.12
C TYR A 295 1.37 -11.13 -16.54
N ARG A 296 2.70 -11.13 -16.75
CA ARG A 296 3.31 -11.46 -18.05
C ARG A 296 3.00 -12.89 -18.47
N ALA A 297 3.06 -13.84 -17.55
CA ALA A 297 2.68 -15.23 -17.83
C ALA A 297 1.20 -15.35 -18.22
N ALA A 298 0.30 -14.66 -17.52
CA ALA A 298 -1.13 -14.64 -17.85
C ALA A 298 -1.40 -14.10 -19.27
N LEU A 299 -0.70 -13.03 -19.67
CA LEU A 299 -0.77 -12.54 -21.05
C LEU A 299 -0.29 -13.58 -22.07
N LEU A 300 0.86 -14.23 -21.80
CA LEU A 300 1.39 -15.27 -22.68
C LEU A 300 0.44 -16.47 -22.82
N PHE A 301 -0.21 -16.89 -21.72
CA PHE A 301 -1.23 -17.95 -21.78
C PHE A 301 -2.44 -17.54 -22.62
N MET A 302 -2.89 -16.28 -22.52
CA MET A 302 -3.97 -15.76 -23.37
C MET A 302 -3.59 -15.74 -24.84
N GLU A 303 -2.42 -15.18 -25.19
CA GLU A 303 -1.92 -15.13 -26.57
C GLU A 303 -1.76 -16.52 -27.17
N TRP A 304 -1.18 -17.44 -26.40
CA TRP A 304 -1.04 -18.83 -26.82
C TRP A 304 -2.39 -19.45 -27.15
N ARG A 305 -3.39 -19.23 -26.29
CA ARG A 305 -4.74 -19.77 -26.47
C ARG A 305 -5.49 -19.15 -27.64
N ASP A 306 -5.31 -17.85 -27.90
CA ASP A 306 -5.87 -17.20 -29.09
C ASP A 306 -5.28 -17.80 -30.38
N SER A 307 -4.01 -18.23 -30.35
CA SER A 307 -3.35 -18.88 -31.49
C SER A 307 -3.66 -20.39 -31.63
N LYS A 308 -3.92 -21.07 -30.51
CA LYS A 308 -4.17 -22.51 -30.42
C LYS A 308 -5.54 -22.76 -29.80
N GLY A 309 -6.57 -22.80 -30.64
CA GLY A 309 -7.90 -23.24 -30.24
C GLY A 309 -7.92 -24.69 -29.76
N CYS A 310 -9.06 -25.14 -29.24
CA CYS A 310 -9.31 -26.56 -29.01
C CYS A 310 -9.70 -27.21 -30.34
N SER A 311 -8.98 -28.26 -30.72
CA SER A 311 -9.24 -29.07 -31.92
C SER A 311 -10.07 -30.30 -31.58
#